data_AF-A0A6P6U7A7-F1
#
_entry.id   AF-A0A6P6U7A7-F1
#
_cell.length_a   1.000
_cell.length_b   1.000
_cell.length_c   1.000
_cell.angle_alpha   90.00
_cell.angle_beta   90.00
_cell.angle_gamma   90.00
#
_symmetry.space_group_name_H-M   'P 1'
#
loop_
_entity.id
_entity.type
_entity.pdbx_description
1 polymer ?
#
loop_
_entity_poly.entity_id
_entity_poly.type
_entity_poly.pdbx_seq_one_letter_code
_entity_poly.pdbx_strand_id
1 'polypeptide(L)'
;MLTRKYGLAANNVIDAVIVDAQGRIIDRNMMGEDLFWAIRGGAAASFGVVVKWKIKLVPVPPIVTTFAVTRTHEDGANRVPETVEDLIDRNHYPGVYFKAKSDYVTLPIKETSLDAIWDVFKEGTPGSILLQPYGGIFNEIPRNQTPFPHRAGTLYNVHYYAMWHGERTYIIKERLDWLHRIYDFMGDFVQKPRTAYQITGI
;
A
#
# COMPACT_ATOMS: atom_id res chain seq x y z
N MET A 1 1.33 5.43 -9.78
CA MET A 1 1.12 6.40 -10.88
C MET A 1 0.12 5.96 -11.96
N LEU A 2 -0.03 4.68 -12.29
CA LEU A 2 -0.98 4.24 -13.35
C LEU A 2 -2.40 3.92 -12.86
N THR A 3 -2.59 3.76 -11.55
CA THR A 3 -3.84 3.31 -10.93
C THR A 3 -5.05 4.16 -11.30
N ARG A 4 -4.94 5.49 -11.27
CA ARG A 4 -6.05 6.40 -11.60
C ARG A 4 -6.44 6.39 -13.10
N LYS A 5 -5.57 5.86 -13.98
CA LYS A 5 -5.82 5.79 -15.42
C LYS A 5 -6.26 4.39 -15.89
N TYR A 6 -5.68 3.33 -15.32
CA TYR A 6 -5.90 1.95 -15.78
C TYR A 6 -6.41 0.99 -14.71
N GLY A 7 -6.66 1.45 -13.47
CA GLY A 7 -7.11 0.61 -12.37
C GLY A 7 -5.96 -0.18 -11.73
N LEU A 8 -6.31 -1.20 -10.95
CA LEU A 8 -5.32 -2.11 -10.35
C LEU A 8 -4.77 -3.07 -11.41
N ALA A 9 -3.63 -3.69 -11.12
CA ALA A 9 -3.11 -4.79 -11.94
C ALA A 9 -4.16 -5.89 -12.14
N ALA A 10 -4.93 -6.20 -11.08
CA ALA A 10 -6.03 -7.16 -11.11
C ALA A 10 -7.15 -6.83 -12.12
N ASN A 11 -7.39 -5.54 -12.40
CA ASN A 11 -8.38 -5.13 -13.42
C ASN A 11 -7.89 -5.41 -14.85
N ASN A 12 -6.58 -5.66 -15.03
CA ASN A 12 -5.94 -5.87 -16.32
C ASN A 12 -5.47 -7.32 -16.52
N VAL A 13 -5.91 -8.25 -15.67
CA VAL A 13 -5.69 -9.69 -15.87
C VAL A 13 -6.81 -10.26 -16.75
N ILE A 14 -6.45 -11.00 -17.78
CA ILE A 14 -7.39 -11.64 -18.71
C ILE A 14 -7.43 -13.17 -18.60
N ASP A 15 -6.42 -13.79 -17.99
CA ASP A 15 -6.34 -15.24 -17.72
C ASP A 15 -5.32 -15.50 -16.60
N ALA A 16 -5.37 -16.67 -15.98
CA ALA A 16 -4.44 -17.11 -14.95
C ALA A 16 -4.31 -18.64 -14.96
N VAL A 17 -3.20 -19.15 -14.45
CA VAL A 17 -3.03 -20.58 -14.15
C VAL A 17 -2.76 -20.74 -12.67
N ILE A 18 -3.50 -21.62 -12.02
CA ILE A 18 -3.43 -21.90 -10.59
C ILE A 18 -3.27 -23.40 -10.33
N VAL A 19 -2.54 -23.75 -9.28
CA VAL A 19 -2.56 -25.08 -8.67
C VAL A 19 -3.61 -25.07 -7.57
N ASP A 20 -4.64 -25.89 -7.71
CA ASP A 20 -5.72 -25.98 -6.72
C ASP A 20 -5.37 -26.90 -5.54
N ALA A 21 -6.30 -27.05 -4.60
CA ALA A 21 -6.11 -27.89 -3.41
C ALA A 21 -5.93 -29.39 -3.71
N GLN A 22 -6.25 -29.85 -4.93
CA GLN A 22 -6.04 -31.22 -5.39
C GLN A 22 -4.70 -31.38 -6.15
N GLY A 23 -3.91 -30.30 -6.26
CA GLY A 23 -2.66 -30.30 -7.02
C GLY A 23 -2.86 -30.22 -8.54
N ARG A 24 -4.07 -29.91 -9.01
CA ARG A 24 -4.36 -29.79 -10.45
C ARG A 24 -3.95 -28.41 -10.95
N ILE A 25 -3.36 -28.37 -12.14
CA ILE A 25 -3.02 -27.12 -12.83
C ILE A 25 -4.20 -26.75 -13.72
N ILE A 26 -4.91 -25.68 -13.35
CA ILE A 26 -6.13 -25.23 -14.04
C ILE A 26 -5.98 -23.79 -14.53
N ASP A 27 -6.50 -23.52 -15.72
CA ASP A 27 -6.57 -22.19 -16.34
C ASP A 27 -7.94 -21.55 -16.08
N ARG A 28 -8.20 -20.35 -16.63
CA ARG A 28 -9.47 -19.65 -16.42
C ARG A 28 -10.69 -20.49 -16.81
N ASN A 29 -10.60 -21.23 -17.92
CA ASN A 29 -11.71 -22.03 -18.42
C ASN A 29 -12.05 -23.16 -17.45
N MET A 30 -11.02 -23.86 -16.95
CA MET A 30 -11.19 -24.96 -16.00
C MET A 30 -11.56 -24.48 -14.59
N MET A 31 -11.04 -23.34 -14.13
CA MET A 31 -11.29 -22.82 -12.78
C MET A 31 -12.66 -22.13 -12.64
N GLY A 32 -13.24 -21.69 -13.76
CA GLY A 32 -14.50 -20.93 -13.79
C GLY A 32 -14.35 -19.46 -13.38
N GLU A 33 -15.40 -18.67 -13.63
CA GLU A 33 -15.36 -17.22 -13.43
C GLU A 33 -15.33 -16.80 -11.96
N ASP A 34 -15.93 -17.59 -11.06
CA ASP A 34 -15.97 -17.26 -9.63
C ASP A 34 -14.58 -17.33 -8.99
N LEU A 35 -13.83 -18.39 -9.27
CA LEU A 35 -12.44 -18.54 -8.82
C LEU A 35 -11.54 -17.53 -9.52
N PHE A 36 -11.71 -17.31 -10.83
CA PHE A 36 -10.98 -16.28 -11.56
C PHE A 36 -11.26 -14.85 -11.03
N TRP A 37 -12.47 -14.57 -10.57
CA TRP A 37 -12.81 -13.34 -9.87
C TRP A 37 -12.09 -13.26 -8.51
N ALA A 38 -12.15 -14.32 -7.71
CA ALA A 38 -11.61 -14.37 -6.35
C ALA A 38 -10.09 -14.11 -6.31
N ILE A 39 -9.32 -14.68 -7.24
CA ILE A 39 -7.86 -14.50 -7.26
C ILE A 39 -7.44 -13.09 -7.70
N ARG A 40 -8.33 -12.31 -8.32
CA ARG A 40 -8.06 -10.94 -8.79
C ARG A 40 -8.32 -9.88 -7.72
N GLY A 41 -7.89 -10.14 -6.49
CA GLY A 41 -7.92 -9.18 -5.39
C GLY A 41 -8.34 -9.73 -4.03
N GLY A 42 -8.74 -11.01 -3.94
CA GLY A 42 -9.17 -11.66 -2.71
C GLY A 42 -8.07 -12.41 -1.94
N ALA A 43 -6.80 -12.05 -2.17
CA ALA A 43 -5.63 -12.81 -1.75
C ALA A 43 -5.57 -14.21 -2.39
N ALA A 44 -4.86 -14.33 -3.51
CA ALA A 44 -4.79 -15.59 -4.25
C ALA A 44 -4.34 -16.79 -3.40
N ALA A 45 -3.50 -16.57 -2.38
CA ALA A 45 -3.04 -17.61 -1.45
C ALA A 45 -4.18 -18.32 -0.68
N SER A 46 -5.36 -17.69 -0.54
CA SER A 46 -6.55 -18.30 0.06
C SER A 46 -7.20 -19.36 -0.85
N PHE A 47 -6.86 -19.37 -2.14
CA PHE A 47 -7.55 -20.16 -3.17
C PHE A 47 -6.64 -21.15 -3.91
N GLY A 48 -5.33 -21.14 -3.65
CA GLY A 48 -4.35 -22.01 -4.28
C GLY A 48 -3.03 -21.30 -4.56
N VAL A 49 -2.21 -21.88 -5.44
CA VAL A 49 -0.92 -21.32 -5.83
C VAL A 49 -0.99 -20.83 -7.28
N VAL A 50 -1.06 -19.51 -7.47
CA VAL A 50 -1.04 -18.95 -8.83
C VAL A 50 0.36 -19.04 -9.40
N VAL A 51 0.49 -19.73 -10.52
CA VAL A 51 1.78 -19.99 -11.20
C VAL A 51 1.97 -19.13 -12.46
N LYS A 52 0.89 -18.57 -13.01
CA LYS A 52 0.95 -17.71 -14.21
C LYS A 52 -0.18 -16.69 -14.22
N TRP A 53 0.14 -15.48 -14.68
CA TRP A 53 -0.84 -14.45 -15.02
C TRP A 53 -0.73 -14.09 -16.50
N LYS A 54 -1.87 -13.99 -17.19
CA LYS A 54 -1.96 -13.37 -18.53
C LYS A 54 -2.50 -11.96 -18.36
N ILE A 55 -1.62 -10.99 -18.60
CA ILE A 55 -1.93 -9.56 -18.42
C ILE A 55 -2.27 -8.91 -19.75
N LYS A 56 -3.22 -7.98 -19.72
CA LYS A 56 -3.51 -7.05 -20.81
C LYS A 56 -2.61 -5.83 -20.63
N LEU A 57 -1.71 -5.63 -21.59
CA LEU A 57 -0.88 -4.43 -21.63
C LEU A 57 -1.74 -3.20 -21.92
N VAL A 58 -1.30 -2.06 -21.40
CA VAL A 58 -1.97 -0.77 -21.56
C VAL A 58 -1.04 0.19 -22.28
N PRO A 59 -1.56 1.09 -23.13
CA PRO A 59 -0.73 2.05 -23.85
C PRO A 59 -0.14 3.07 -22.87
N VAL A 60 1.15 3.39 -23.04
CA VAL A 60 1.84 4.45 -22.30
C VAL A 60 2.56 5.32 -23.33
N PRO A 61 2.48 6.65 -23.25
CA PRO A 61 3.21 7.51 -24.17
C PRO A 61 4.73 7.25 -24.05
N PRO A 62 5.50 7.42 -25.14
CA PRO A 62 6.95 7.20 -25.12
C PRO A 62 7.70 8.16 -24.20
N ILE A 63 7.08 9.30 -23.85
CA ILE A 63 7.64 10.31 -22.95
C ILE A 63 6.66 10.54 -21.80
N VAL A 64 7.16 10.50 -20.57
CA VAL A 64 6.42 10.78 -19.33
C VAL A 64 7.19 11.80 -18.48
N THR A 65 6.47 12.68 -17.78
CA THR A 65 7.08 13.68 -16.89
C THR A 65 6.81 13.31 -15.44
N THR A 66 7.84 13.43 -14.59
CA THR A 66 7.75 13.25 -13.14
C THR A 66 8.27 14.51 -12.44
N PHE A 67 7.79 14.78 -11.23
CA PHE A 67 8.30 15.86 -10.39
C PHE A 67 8.21 15.45 -8.92
N ALA A 68 9.11 15.97 -8.10
CA ALA A 68 9.12 15.79 -6.66
C ALA A 68 9.32 17.17 -6.00
N VAL A 69 8.46 17.50 -5.04
CA VAL A 69 8.55 18.74 -4.28
C VAL A 69 8.65 18.36 -2.81
N THR A 70 9.77 18.68 -2.17
CA THR A 70 9.99 18.46 -0.74
C THR A 70 9.60 19.71 0.02
N ARG A 71 8.81 19.54 1.09
CA ARG A 71 8.51 20.59 2.06
C ARG A 71 8.90 20.10 3.44
N THR A 72 9.65 20.91 4.17
CA THR A 72 10.03 20.67 5.56
C THR A 72 9.20 21.58 6.46
N HIS A 73 8.68 21.04 7.56
CA HIS A 73 8.17 21.87 8.65
C HIS A 73 9.37 22.49 9.39
N GLU A 74 9.21 23.67 10.01
CA GLU A 74 10.31 24.45 10.61
C GLU A 74 11.13 23.70 11.69
N ASP A 75 10.62 22.59 12.22
CA ASP A 75 11.28 21.70 13.20
C ASP A 75 12.16 20.59 12.57
N GLY A 76 12.71 20.82 11.38
CA GLY A 76 13.30 19.77 10.53
C GLY A 76 14.48 19.00 11.14
N ALA A 77 14.22 17.82 11.73
CA ALA A 77 15.23 16.79 11.94
C ALA A 77 15.49 16.02 10.64
N ASN A 78 16.35 16.55 9.79
CA ASN A 78 16.94 15.78 8.69
C ASN A 78 18.04 14.88 9.26
N ARG A 79 17.83 13.57 9.29
CA ARG A 79 18.94 12.62 9.43
C ARG A 79 19.53 12.39 8.05
N VAL A 80 20.47 13.24 7.68
CA VAL A 80 21.37 13.03 6.53
C VAL A 80 22.38 11.96 6.94
N PRO A 81 22.86 11.06 6.06
CA PRO A 81 24.03 10.25 6.35
C PRO A 81 25.21 11.20 6.64
N GLU A 82 25.79 11.11 7.85
CA GLU A 82 26.74 12.11 8.35
C GLU A 82 28.20 11.80 7.97
N THR A 83 28.49 10.62 7.39
CA THR A 83 29.88 10.18 7.18
C THR A 83 30.17 9.58 5.81
N VAL A 84 31.42 9.69 5.38
CA VAL A 84 31.94 9.08 4.14
C VAL A 84 31.99 7.55 4.28
N GLU A 85 32.14 7.06 5.51
CA GLU A 85 32.12 5.66 5.89
C GLU A 85 30.76 5.01 5.61
N ASP A 86 29.64 5.71 5.87
CA ASP A 86 28.28 5.26 5.52
C ASP A 86 28.08 5.06 4.00
N LEU A 87 28.85 5.79 3.17
CA LEU A 87 28.80 5.71 1.71
C LEU A 87 29.72 4.62 1.13
N ILE A 88 30.67 4.12 1.92
CA ILE A 88 31.69 3.15 1.50
C ILE A 88 31.34 1.73 1.96
N ASP A 89 30.42 1.56 2.93
CA ASP A 89 29.95 0.24 3.34
C ASP A 89 29.12 -0.45 2.23
N ARG A 90 29.78 -1.36 1.51
CA ARG A 90 29.18 -2.23 0.48
C ARG A 90 28.87 -3.64 1.00
N ASN A 91 29.08 -3.91 2.29
CA ASN A 91 28.91 -5.23 2.88
C ASN A 91 27.73 -5.23 3.85
N HIS A 92 26.70 -6.00 3.50
CA HIS A 92 25.48 -6.18 4.28
C HIS A 92 24.60 -4.92 4.30
N TYR A 93 23.63 -4.81 3.38
CA TYR A 93 22.40 -4.08 3.74
C TYR A 93 21.74 -4.91 4.85
N PRO A 94 21.75 -4.48 6.13
CA PRO A 94 20.91 -5.13 7.12
C PRO A 94 19.49 -5.10 6.57
N GLY A 95 18.79 -6.24 6.62
CA GLY A 95 17.42 -6.35 6.12
C GLY A 95 16.59 -5.15 6.56
N VAL A 96 15.89 -4.52 5.63
CA VAL A 96 14.92 -3.48 5.95
C VAL A 96 13.64 -4.20 6.33
N TYR A 97 13.33 -4.17 7.61
CA TYR A 97 12.09 -4.74 8.13
C TYR A 97 11.07 -3.63 8.28
N PHE A 98 9.79 -3.97 8.12
CA PHE A 98 8.73 -3.01 8.33
C PHE A 98 7.47 -3.65 8.91
N LYS A 99 6.68 -2.81 9.57
CA LYS A 99 5.27 -3.08 9.87
C LYS A 99 4.45 -1.98 9.22
N ALA A 100 3.39 -2.38 8.52
CA ALA A 100 2.49 -1.44 7.88
C ALA A 100 1.03 -1.63 8.31
N LYS A 101 0.28 -0.54 8.21
CA LYS A 101 -1.19 -0.50 8.28
C LYS A 101 -1.71 0.42 7.18
N SER A 102 -3.00 0.38 6.92
CA SER A 102 -3.62 1.29 5.95
C SER A 102 -5.07 1.59 6.29
N ASP A 103 -5.55 2.73 5.81
CA ASP A 103 -6.94 3.19 5.88
C ASP A 103 -7.41 3.80 4.56
N TYR A 104 -8.71 4.02 4.43
CA TYR A 104 -9.28 4.80 3.34
C TYR A 104 -9.94 6.05 3.87
N VAL A 105 -9.74 7.16 3.18
CA VAL A 105 -10.40 8.44 3.47
C VAL A 105 -11.45 8.71 2.40
N THR A 106 -12.68 8.98 2.85
CA THR A 106 -13.84 9.26 1.97
C THR A 106 -14.37 10.68 2.12
N LEU A 107 -13.99 11.38 3.19
CA LEU A 107 -14.31 12.79 3.43
C LEU A 107 -13.02 13.58 3.65
N PRO A 108 -12.91 14.83 3.17
CA PRO A 108 -11.73 15.63 3.39
C PRO A 108 -11.47 15.83 4.89
N ILE A 109 -10.23 15.59 5.32
CA ILE A 109 -9.77 15.96 6.66
C ILE A 109 -9.70 17.49 6.71
N LYS A 110 -10.30 18.08 7.75
CA LYS A 110 -10.29 19.54 7.93
C LYS A 110 -8.86 20.02 8.16
N GLU A 111 -8.52 21.18 7.61
CA GLU A 111 -7.21 21.81 7.78
C GLU A 111 -6.85 21.98 9.26
N THR A 112 -7.81 22.38 10.10
CA THR A 112 -7.66 22.51 11.56
C THR A 112 -7.29 21.21 12.27
N SER A 113 -7.44 20.05 11.62
CA SER A 113 -7.06 18.74 12.18
C SER A 113 -5.68 18.29 11.72
N LEU A 114 -5.08 18.94 10.71
CA LEU A 114 -3.76 18.56 10.18
C LEU A 114 -2.65 18.79 11.21
N ASP A 115 -2.73 19.88 11.98
CA ASP A 115 -1.75 20.17 13.05
C ASP A 115 -1.78 19.08 14.13
N ALA A 116 -2.97 18.66 14.56
CA ALA A 116 -3.11 17.58 15.53
C ALA A 116 -2.59 16.23 15.00
N ILE A 117 -2.81 15.93 13.71
CA ILE A 117 -2.24 14.74 13.06
C ILE A 117 -0.70 14.84 13.05
N TRP A 118 -0.16 16.02 12.74
CA TRP A 118 1.28 16.27 12.70
C TRP A 118 1.93 16.14 14.08
N ASP A 119 1.29 16.65 15.11
CA ASP A 119 1.78 16.53 16.49
C ASP A 119 1.89 15.07 16.91
N VAL A 120 0.83 14.27 16.71
CA VAL A 120 0.86 12.82 16.99
C VAL A 120 1.88 12.10 16.09
N PHE A 121 2.03 12.51 14.83
CA PHE A 121 3.01 11.94 13.92
C PHE A 121 4.45 12.10 14.44
N LYS A 122 4.81 13.27 14.99
CA LYS A 122 6.16 13.58 15.47
C LYS A 122 6.53 12.88 16.79
N GLU A 123 5.58 12.33 17.54
CA GLU A 123 5.85 11.72 18.85
C GLU A 123 6.70 10.45 18.76
N GLY A 124 7.80 10.39 19.51
CA GLY A 124 8.70 9.23 19.57
C GLY A 124 9.59 9.15 18.32
N THR A 125 9.84 7.93 17.81
CA THR A 125 10.61 7.75 16.57
C THR A 125 9.69 7.55 15.36
N PRO A 126 9.39 8.62 14.58
CA PRO A 126 8.38 8.59 13.53
C PRO A 126 8.77 7.70 12.34
N GLY A 127 7.77 7.01 11.80
CA GLY A 127 7.86 6.30 10.52
C GLY A 127 7.42 7.20 9.35
N SER A 128 6.74 6.61 8.38
CA SER A 128 6.27 7.32 7.19
C SER A 128 4.78 7.14 6.97
N ILE A 129 4.11 8.19 6.49
CA ILE A 129 2.74 8.14 5.99
C ILE A 129 2.79 8.38 4.47
N LEU A 130 2.18 7.49 3.70
CA LEU A 130 2.01 7.63 2.26
C LEU A 130 0.53 7.82 1.92
N LEU A 131 0.22 8.92 1.24
CA LEU A 131 -1.13 9.22 0.75
C LEU A 131 -1.21 8.89 -0.74
N GLN A 132 -1.99 7.88 -1.10
CA GLN A 132 -2.18 7.48 -2.49
C GLN A 132 -3.53 7.98 -3.02
N PRO A 133 -3.57 8.93 -3.96
CA PRO A 133 -4.82 9.50 -4.48
C PRO A 133 -5.62 8.47 -5.29
N TYR A 134 -6.94 8.46 -5.07
CA TYR A 134 -7.93 7.66 -5.80
C TYR A 134 -8.73 8.55 -6.78
N GLY A 135 -9.85 8.04 -7.29
CA GLY A 135 -10.62 8.66 -8.37
C GLY A 135 -10.08 8.32 -9.77
N GLY A 136 -10.51 9.09 -10.78
CA GLY A 136 -10.32 8.71 -12.18
C GLY A 136 -11.08 7.42 -12.49
N ILE A 137 -10.44 6.47 -13.19
CA ILE A 137 -11.05 5.18 -13.57
C ILE A 137 -11.57 4.37 -12.37
N PHE A 138 -11.05 4.58 -11.16
CA PHE A 138 -11.58 3.94 -9.95
C PHE A 138 -13.05 4.29 -9.66
N ASN A 139 -13.53 5.44 -10.13
CA ASN A 139 -14.92 5.86 -9.98
C ASN A 139 -15.85 5.17 -11.00
N GLU A 140 -15.28 4.67 -12.10
CA GLU A 140 -16.03 4.03 -13.19
C GLU A 140 -16.11 2.51 -13.01
N ILE A 141 -15.14 1.92 -12.32
CA ILE A 141 -15.11 0.47 -12.07
C ILE A 141 -16.15 0.07 -11.02
N PRO A 142 -17.07 -0.86 -11.32
CA PRO A 142 -18.03 -1.37 -10.35
C PRO A 142 -17.37 -1.99 -9.11
N ARG A 143 -17.97 -1.78 -7.94
CA ARG A 143 -17.47 -2.27 -6.65
C ARG A 143 -17.27 -3.79 -6.60
N ASN A 144 -18.11 -4.53 -7.30
CA ASN A 144 -18.10 -5.99 -7.36
C ASN A 144 -17.33 -6.57 -8.55
N GLN A 145 -16.71 -5.75 -9.41
CA GLN A 145 -15.97 -6.25 -10.58
C GLN A 145 -14.78 -7.15 -10.17
N THR A 146 -14.22 -6.90 -9.00
CA THR A 146 -13.15 -7.66 -8.36
C THR A 146 -13.41 -7.70 -6.86
N PRO A 147 -12.78 -8.62 -6.10
CA PRO A 147 -12.89 -8.64 -4.64
C PRO A 147 -12.43 -7.34 -3.96
N PHE A 148 -11.54 -6.57 -4.60
CA PHE A 148 -11.12 -5.27 -4.10
C PHE A 148 -12.28 -4.23 -4.19
N PRO A 149 -12.81 -3.71 -3.07
CA PRO A 149 -14.09 -3.00 -3.07
C PRO A 149 -13.97 -1.46 -3.02
N HIS A 150 -12.77 -0.88 -2.91
CA HIS A 150 -12.61 0.57 -2.74
C HIS A 150 -12.63 1.29 -4.10
N ARG A 151 -13.77 1.90 -4.43
CA ARG A 151 -14.05 2.52 -5.74
C ARG A 151 -14.55 3.96 -5.56
N ALA A 152 -15.57 4.36 -6.32
CA ALA A 152 -16.26 5.62 -6.20
C ALA A 152 -16.54 6.01 -4.73
N GLY A 153 -16.27 7.28 -4.40
CA GLY A 153 -16.37 7.80 -3.04
C GLY A 153 -15.09 7.72 -2.20
N THR A 154 -14.06 7.00 -2.67
CA THR A 154 -12.74 6.96 -2.02
C THR A 154 -11.87 8.12 -2.51
N LEU A 155 -11.41 8.99 -1.60
CA LEU A 155 -10.53 10.12 -1.95
C LEU A 155 -9.09 9.64 -2.10
N TYR A 156 -8.59 8.91 -1.11
CA TYR A 156 -7.24 8.34 -1.11
C TYR A 156 -7.13 7.16 -0.12
N ASN A 157 -6.12 6.33 -0.34
CA ASN A 157 -5.66 5.33 0.62
C ASN A 157 -4.48 5.92 1.41
N VAL A 158 -4.43 5.64 2.70
CA VAL A 158 -3.35 6.04 3.61
C VAL A 158 -2.60 4.79 3.99
N HIS A 159 -1.27 4.80 3.86
CA HIS A 159 -0.41 3.76 4.39
C HIS A 159 0.49 4.32 5.47
N TYR A 160 0.59 3.62 6.59
CA TYR A 160 1.49 3.93 7.70
C TYR A 160 2.58 2.88 7.73
N TYR A 161 3.85 3.29 7.68
CA TYR A 161 5.00 2.39 7.67
C TYR A 161 5.91 2.70 8.85
N ALA A 162 6.12 1.71 9.72
CA ALA A 162 7.22 1.72 10.67
C ALA A 162 8.34 0.85 10.08
N MET A 163 9.50 1.44 9.82
CA MET A 163 10.66 0.74 9.21
C MET A 163 11.85 0.73 10.17
N TRP A 164 12.66 -0.33 10.12
CA TRP A 164 13.89 -0.44 10.90
C TRP A 164 14.94 -1.31 10.18
N HIS A 165 16.19 -1.13 10.60
CA HIS A 165 17.34 -1.88 10.10
C HIS A 165 17.92 -2.76 11.20
N GLY A 166 18.24 -4.01 10.86
CA GLY A 166 18.84 -4.97 11.78
C GLY A 166 17.89 -5.46 12.88
N GLU A 167 18.39 -6.30 13.78
CA GLU A 167 17.57 -7.08 14.72
C GLU A 167 17.44 -6.45 16.12
N ARG A 168 17.76 -5.17 16.29
CA ARG A 168 17.75 -4.53 17.62
C ARG A 168 16.32 -4.39 18.15
N THR A 169 15.99 -5.20 19.16
CA THR A 169 14.63 -5.36 19.70
C THR A 169 14.03 -4.09 20.31
N TYR A 170 14.83 -3.20 20.91
CA TYR A 170 14.33 -1.96 21.53
C TYR A 170 13.78 -0.97 20.48
N ILE A 171 14.40 -0.90 19.29
CA ILE A 171 13.96 -0.04 18.20
C ILE A 171 12.60 -0.54 17.68
N ILE A 172 12.40 -1.86 17.64
CA ILE A 172 11.14 -2.45 17.14
C ILE A 172 9.96 -2.00 18.00
N LYS A 173 10.08 -2.07 19.33
CA LYS A 173 8.99 -1.67 20.24
C LYS A 173 8.57 -0.23 20.01
N GLU A 174 9.52 0.70 19.97
CA GLU A 174 9.23 2.12 19.79
C GLU A 174 8.55 2.41 18.43
N ARG A 175 9.01 1.75 17.37
CA ARG A 175 8.43 1.85 16.03
C ARG A 175 7.00 1.32 15.97
N LEU A 176 6.71 0.21 16.64
CA LEU A 176 5.37 -0.37 16.73
C LEU A 176 4.45 0.50 17.60
N ASP A 177 4.95 1.05 18.70
CA ASP A 177 4.19 1.97 19.55
C ASP A 177 3.81 3.23 18.77
N TRP A 178 4.74 3.80 17.99
CA TRP A 178 4.44 4.91 17.07
C TRP A 178 3.34 4.54 16.08
N LEU A 179 3.46 3.38 15.42
CA LEU A 179 2.48 2.93 14.43
C LEU A 179 1.08 2.75 15.04
N HIS A 180 0.99 2.22 16.25
CA HIS A 180 -0.28 2.06 16.96
C HIS A 180 -0.88 3.42 17.32
N ARG A 181 -0.10 4.34 17.90
CA ARG A 181 -0.59 5.68 18.26
C ARG A 181 -1.17 6.42 17.05
N ILE A 182 -0.39 6.54 15.98
CA ILE A 182 -0.85 7.30 14.80
C ILE A 182 -2.04 6.61 14.11
N TYR A 183 -2.05 5.28 14.05
CA TYR A 183 -3.17 4.55 13.47
C TYR A 183 -4.44 4.71 14.31
N ASP A 184 -4.35 4.62 15.63
CA ASP A 184 -5.52 4.77 16.50
C ASP A 184 -6.06 6.20 16.43
N PHE A 185 -5.18 7.21 16.46
CA PHE A 185 -5.55 8.62 16.29
C PHE A 185 -6.22 8.89 14.94
N MET A 186 -5.71 8.30 13.86
CA MET A 186 -6.31 8.45 12.53
C MET A 186 -7.70 7.81 12.41
N GLY A 187 -8.11 7.00 13.39
CA GLY A 187 -9.38 6.31 13.42
C GLY A 187 -10.59 7.22 13.21
N ASP A 188 -10.56 8.46 13.67
CA ASP A 188 -11.71 9.38 13.56
C ASP A 188 -11.83 10.07 12.20
N PHE A 189 -10.78 10.01 11.38
CA PHE A 189 -10.70 10.70 10.09
C PHE A 189 -10.92 9.78 8.89
N VAL A 190 -11.07 8.48 9.12
CA VAL A 190 -11.11 7.44 8.07
C VAL A 190 -12.49 6.81 7.94
N GLN A 191 -12.71 6.14 6.81
CA GLN A 191 -13.97 5.48 6.47
C GLN A 191 -14.46 4.54 7.59
N LYS A 192 -15.79 4.48 7.78
CA LYS A 192 -16.48 3.52 8.66
C LYS A 192 -17.41 2.58 7.85
N PRO A 193 -17.49 1.26 8.13
CA PRO A 193 -16.57 0.52 9.00
C PRO A 193 -15.12 0.68 8.53
N ARG A 194 -14.18 0.62 9.49
CA ARG A 194 -12.77 0.85 9.23
C ARG A 194 -12.23 -0.28 8.36
N THR A 195 -11.75 0.07 7.18
CA THR A 195 -11.32 -0.90 6.16
C THR A 195 -9.87 -0.67 5.80
N ALA A 196 -9.18 -1.75 5.46
CA ALA A 196 -7.76 -1.73 5.18
C ALA A 196 -7.48 -2.32 3.79
N TYR A 197 -6.38 -1.89 3.19
CA TYR A 197 -5.75 -2.61 2.12
C TYR A 197 -4.96 -3.79 2.68
N GLN A 198 -5.03 -4.92 2.01
CA GLN A 198 -4.18 -6.05 2.33
C GLN A 198 -2.75 -5.75 1.89
N ILE A 199 -1.88 -5.45 2.85
CA ILE A 199 -0.44 -5.27 2.62
C ILE A 199 0.23 -6.62 2.92
N THR A 200 0.58 -7.37 1.89
CA THR A 200 1.44 -8.55 2.05
C THR A 200 2.89 -8.10 2.05
N GLY A 201 3.57 -8.23 3.20
CA GLY A 201 5.04 -8.25 3.23
C GLY A 201 5.53 -9.58 2.69
N ILE A 202 6.51 -9.54 1.80
CA ILE A 202 7.33 -10.70 1.43
C ILE A 202 8.59 -10.62 2.29
#